data_AF-A0A847APY0-F1
#
_entry.id   AF-A0A847APY0-F1
#
_cell.length_a   1.000
_cell.length_b   1.000
_cell.length_c   1.000
_cell.angle_alpha   90.00
_cell.angle_beta   90.00
_cell.angle_gamma   90.00
#
_symmetry.space_group_name_H-M   'P 1'
#
loop_
_entity.id
_entity.type
_entity.pdbx_description
1 polymer ?
#
loop_
_entity_poly.entity_id
_entity_poly.type
_entity_poly.pdbx_seq_one_letter_code
_entity_poly.pdbx_strand_id
1 'polypeptide(L)' 'MKTLNLVAWISGAIGIIFVLLGFLQFITGRLIETAEIINCFHAANSFFLITIALFVYLIKNQNKKD' A
#
# COMPACT_ATOMS: atom_id res chain seq x y z
N MET A 1 -6.34 3.73 -19.20
CA MET A 1 -5.15 4.23 -18.48
C MET A 1 -5.52 5.10 -17.28
N LYS A 2 -6.45 6.07 -17.41
CA LYS A 2 -6.85 6.97 -16.31
C LYS A 2 -7.35 6.23 -15.05
N THR A 3 -8.23 5.23 -15.21
CA THR A 3 -8.79 4.45 -14.08
C THR A 3 -7.73 3.61 -13.37
N LEU A 4 -6.81 3.01 -14.12
CA LEU A 4 -5.77 2.15 -13.57
C LEU A 4 -4.72 2.96 -12.79
N ASN A 5 -4.39 4.15 -13.29
CA ASN A 5 -3.50 5.09 -12.59
C ASN A 5 -4.16 5.63 -11.31
N LEU A 6 -5.47 5.90 -11.35
CA LEU A 6 -6.25 6.33 -10.20
C LEU A 6 -6.33 5.25 -9.12
N VAL A 7 -6.56 3.98 -9.50
CA VAL A 7 -6.56 2.84 -8.56
C VAL A 7 -5.16 2.61 -7.97
N ALA A 8 -4.10 2.74 -8.77
CA ALA A 8 -2.73 2.65 -8.26
C ALA A 8 -2.41 3.76 -7.26
N TRP A 9 -2.86 5.00 -7.54
CA TRP A 9 -2.64 6.11 -6.63
C TRP A 9 -3.44 5.97 -5.33
N ILE A 10 -4.71 5.54 -5.40
CA ILE A 10 -5.51 5.28 -4.20
C ILE A 10 -4.88 4.17 -3.35
N SER A 11 -4.44 3.08 -3.98
CA SER A 11 -3.80 1.96 -3.28
C SER A 11 -2.47 2.36 -2.63
N GLY A 12 -1.66 3.17 -3.32
CA GLY A 12 -0.43 3.73 -2.78
C GLY A 12 -0.66 4.69 -1.61
N ALA A 13 -1.68 5.56 -1.71
CA ALA A 13 -2.05 6.48 -0.63
C ALA A 13 -2.51 5.73 0.63
N ILE A 14 -3.35 4.69 0.46
CA ILE A 14 -3.78 3.82 1.56
C ILE A 14 -2.58 3.12 2.20
N GLY A 15 -1.67 2.57 1.39
CA GLY A 15 -0.43 1.95 1.87
C GLY A 15 0.43 2.90 2.71
N ILE A 16 0.62 4.15 2.26
CA ILE A 16 1.37 5.17 3.00
C ILE A 16 0.71 5.49 4.35
N ILE A 17 -0.62 5.62 4.39
CA ILE A 17 -1.36 5.87 5.63
C ILE A 17 -1.12 4.74 6.64
N PHE A 18 -1.19 3.48 6.22
CA PHE A 18 -0.93 2.36 7.12
C PHE A 18 0.52 2.27 7.58
N VAL A 19 1.50 2.61 6.73
CA VAL A 19 2.91 2.70 7.12
C VAL A 19 3.10 3.79 8.18
N LEU A 20 2.47 4.96 8.00
CA LEU A 20 2.51 6.05 8.97
C LEU A 20 1.86 5.65 10.29
N LEU A 21 0.72 4.96 10.27
CA LEU A 21 0.07 4.45 11.48
C LEU A 21 0.97 3.45 12.22
N GLY A 22 1.61 2.52 11.50
CA GLY A 22 2.58 1.59 12.07
C GLY A 22 3.79 2.30 12.67
N PHE A 23 4.32 3.33 12.01
CA PHE A 23 5.46 4.11 12.49
C PHE A 23 5.12 4.96 13.71
N LEU A 24 3.95 5.63 13.70
CA LEU A 24 3.48 6.42 14.83
C LEU A 24 3.35 5.53 16.06
N GLN A 25 2.79 4.33 15.88
CA GLN A 25 2.62 3.38 16.96
C GLN A 25 3.93 2.79 17.50
N PHE A 26 4.93 2.59 16.64
CA PHE A 26 6.28 2.21 17.08
C PHE A 26 6.87 3.25 18.04
N ILE A 27 6.63 4.54 17.77
CA ILE A 27 7.07 5.64 18.62
C ILE A 27 6.24 5.71 19.92
N THR A 28 4.92 5.54 19.84
CA THR A 28 4.04 5.72 21.02
C THR A 28 4.01 4.54 22.00
N GLY A 29 4.70 3.44 21.71
CA GLY A 29 4.97 2.37 22.67
C GLY A 29 3.75 1.84 23.44
N ARG A 30 2.99 0.92 22.82
CA ARG A 30 1.90 0.11 23.43
C ARG A 30 0.53 0.79 23.68
N LEU A 31 0.17 1.87 22.99
CA LEU A 31 -1.17 2.46 23.15
C LEU A 31 -2.31 1.70 22.45
N ILE A 32 -2.04 0.81 21.48
CA ILE A 32 -3.05 0.00 20.78
C ILE A 32 -2.61 -1.46 20.82
N GLU A 33 -3.53 -2.37 21.13
CA GLU A 33 -3.25 -3.80 21.34
C GLU A 33 -2.50 -4.43 20.16
N THR A 34 -1.44 -5.17 20.48
CA THR A 34 -0.50 -5.78 19.53
C THR A 34 -1.15 -6.65 18.44
N ALA A 35 -2.36 -7.18 18.68
CA ALA A 35 -3.12 -7.98 17.73
C ALA A 35 -3.66 -7.17 16.54
N GLU A 36 -4.12 -5.92 16.77
CA GLU A 36 -4.63 -5.07 15.70
C GLU A 36 -3.50 -4.54 14.78
N ILE A 37 -2.29 -4.40 15.34
CA ILE A 37 -1.10 -3.91 14.63
C ILE A 37 -0.63 -4.91 13.58
N ILE A 38 -0.52 -6.19 13.96
CA ILE A 38 -0.07 -7.25 13.02
C ILE A 38 -1.05 -7.30 11.85
N ASN A 39 -2.34 -7.13 12.12
CA ASN A 39 -3.37 -7.13 11.10
C ASN A 39 -3.27 -5.88 10.19
N CYS A 40 -3.06 -4.68 10.76
CA CYS A 40 -2.85 -3.46 9.98
C CYS A 40 -1.58 -3.50 9.14
N PHE A 41 -0.46 -4.01 9.69
CA PHE A 41 0.80 -4.12 8.98
C PHE A 41 0.72 -5.16 7.85
N HIS A 42 0.01 -6.26 8.09
CA HIS A 42 -0.27 -7.28 7.07
C HIS A 42 -1.17 -6.72 5.94
N ALA A 43 -2.20 -5.95 6.30
CA ALA A 43 -3.06 -5.26 5.33
C ALA A 43 -2.24 -4.23 4.52
N ALA A 44 -1.41 -3.42 5.17
CA ALA A 44 -0.53 -2.45 4.53
C ALA A 44 0.38 -3.10 3.48
N ASN A 45 1.05 -4.19 3.88
CA ASN A 45 1.95 -4.94 3.00
C ASN A 45 1.19 -5.56 1.83
N SER A 46 -0.02 -6.06 2.05
CA SER A 46 -0.87 -6.62 0.99
C SER A 46 -1.29 -5.55 -0.02
N PHE A 47 -1.76 -4.38 0.45
CA PHE A 47 -2.11 -3.25 -0.43
C PHE A 47 -0.89 -2.70 -1.18
N PHE A 48 0.27 -2.66 -0.53
CA PHE A 48 1.52 -2.23 -1.15
C PHE A 48 1.96 -3.20 -2.27
N LEU A 49 1.92 -4.51 -2.03
CA LEU A 49 2.22 -5.54 -3.03
C LEU A 49 1.26 -5.47 -4.23
N ILE A 50 -0.03 -5.28 -3.99
CA ILE A 50 -1.04 -5.09 -5.05
C ILE A 50 -0.71 -3.83 -5.88
N THR A 51 -0.29 -2.75 -5.23
CA THR A 51 0.11 -1.50 -5.91
C THR A 51 1.32 -1.74 -6.81
N ILE A 52 2.37 -2.41 -6.32
CA ILE A 52 3.55 -2.76 -7.11
C ILE A 52 3.15 -3.64 -8.31
N ALA A 53 2.34 -4.67 -8.11
CA ALA A 53 1.90 -5.56 -9.17
C ALA A 53 1.12 -4.81 -10.27
N LEU A 54 0.23 -3.88 -9.87
CA LEU A 54 -0.50 -3.00 -10.79
C LEU A 54 0.43 -2.07 -11.57
N PHE A 55 1.45 -1.50 -10.91
CA PHE A 55 2.42 -0.63 -11.54
C PHE A 55 3.28 -1.38 -12.57
N VAL A 56 3.77 -2.57 -12.20
CA VAL A 56 4.53 -3.45 -13.11
C VAL A 56 3.67 -3.86 -14.31
N TYR A 57 2.40 -4.20 -14.09
CA TYR A 57 1.47 -4.50 -15.17
C TYR A 57 1.25 -3.30 -16.11
N LEU A 58 1.08 -2.10 -15.56
CA LEU A 58 0.97 -0.86 -16.34
C LEU A 58 2.20 -0.62 -17.21
N ILE A 59 3.40 -0.69 -16.62
CA ILE A 59 4.67 -0.46 -17.34
C ILE A 59 4.86 -1.51 -18.44
N LYS A 60 4.58 -2.79 -18.15
CA LYS A 60 4.66 -3.87 -19.15
C LYS A 60 3.68 -3.67 -20.31
N ASN A 61 2.48 -3.17 -20.02
CA ASN A 61 1.45 -2.96 -21.04
C ASN A 61 1.67 -1.66 -21.85
N GLN A 62 2.36 -0.66 -21.29
CA GLN A 62 2.83 0.50 -22.03
C GLN A 62 3.98 0.12 -22.98
N ASN A 63 4.97 -0.64 -22.51
CA ASN A 63 6.08 -1.14 -23.35
C ASN A 63 5.65 -2.11 -24.48
N LYS A 64 4.43 -2.65 -24.44
CA LYS A 64 3.89 -3.53 -25.49
C LYS A 64 3.17 -2.78 -26.61
N LYS A 65 2.94 -1.47 -26.43
CA LYS A 65 2.23 -0.62 -27.39
C LYS A 65 3.15 0.27 -28.23
N ASP A 66 4.42 0.37 -27.83
CA ASP A 66 5.54 0.85 -28.66
C ASP A 66 6.17 -0.33 -29.41
#